data_AF-A0A7J3WAB6-F1
#
_entry.id   AF-A0A7J3WAB6-F1
#
_cell.length_a   1.000
_cell.length_b   1.000
_cell.length_c   1.000
_cell.angle_alpha   90.00
_cell.angle_beta   90.00
_cell.angle_gamma   90.00
#
_symmetry.space_group_name_H-M   'P 1'
#
loop_
_entity.id
_entity.type
_entity.pdbx_description
1 polymer ?
#
loop_
_entity_poly.entity_id
_entity_poly.type
_entity_poly.pdbx_seq_one_letter_code
_entity_poly.pdbx_strand_id
1 'polypeptide(L)'
;MAYIILLILLLPKITYGPLLLLASTFIGGSFFITLISATTTGVTSYGFNIPYLREGIILTTRYPGLEIWFSPVGINIDGASIAASMKTATMTGVKLKEFLTAYITSTVLGILSSFIFTQIYWSLNPIPSWAYPNTAYGWHFSVYDRNLNLKWFMSGQILKPPLILGGFIAGSGLYLLFNFLGVTNWFFAMLSGFATYPNVALSIMLSALISRYVFAKIFGLETWRKYAPNVTVGLSAGWGIVVTLGGIINLISRSAWILPY
;
A
#
# COMPACT_ATOMS: atom_id res chain seq x y z
N MET A 1 15.26 -1.47 -13.79
CA MET A 1 16.23 -1.18 -14.87
C MET A 1 15.71 -0.09 -15.80
N ALA A 2 14.65 -0.30 -16.59
CA ALA A 2 14.10 0.70 -17.54
C ALA A 2 13.79 2.08 -16.90
N TYR A 3 13.28 2.07 -15.67
CA TYR A 3 12.95 3.27 -14.91
C TYR A 3 14.17 4.12 -14.51
N ILE A 4 15.31 3.50 -14.18
CA ILE A 4 16.55 4.21 -13.83
C ILE A 4 17.14 4.90 -15.06
N ILE A 5 17.05 4.24 -16.22
CA ILE A 5 17.46 4.81 -17.51
C ILE A 5 16.58 6.03 -17.82
N LEU A 6 15.27 5.93 -17.61
CA LEU A 6 14.34 7.05 -17.76
C LEU A 6 14.70 8.23 -16.85
N LEU A 7 15.12 7.97 -15.61
CA LEU A 7 15.57 9.01 -14.67
C LEU A 7 16.88 9.67 -15.08
N ILE A 8 17.85 8.90 -15.58
CA ILE A 8 19.11 9.45 -16.09
C ILE A 8 18.84 10.36 -17.29
N LEU A 9 17.86 10.01 -18.13
CA LEU A 9 17.45 10.80 -19.30
C LEU A 9 16.64 12.04 -18.94
N LEU A 10 15.73 11.95 -17.95
CA LEU A 10 14.86 13.05 -17.53
C LEU A 10 15.55 14.06 -16.61
N LEU A 11 16.60 13.65 -15.90
CA LEU A 11 17.29 14.49 -14.91
C LEU A 11 18.79 14.61 -15.21
N PRO A 12 19.18 15.16 -16.36
CA PRO A 12 20.59 15.24 -16.80
C PRO A 12 21.45 16.16 -15.92
N LYS A 13 20.83 17.00 -15.08
CA LYS A 13 21.51 17.93 -14.16
C LYS A 13 21.78 17.35 -12.77
N ILE A 14 21.30 16.14 -12.46
CA ILE A 14 21.57 15.49 -11.18
C ILE A 14 22.98 14.91 -11.22
N THR A 15 23.82 15.29 -10.25
CA THR A 15 25.12 14.64 -10.05
C THR A 15 24.90 13.13 -9.90
N TYR A 16 25.64 12.31 -10.64
CA TYR A 16 25.41 10.86 -10.71
C TYR A 16 25.45 10.14 -9.34
N GLY A 17 26.13 10.69 -8.34
CA GLY A 17 26.26 10.12 -6.98
C GLY A 17 24.92 9.92 -6.24
N PRO A 18 24.15 10.99 -5.97
CA PRO A 18 22.81 10.89 -5.37
C PRO A 18 21.86 9.95 -6.12
N LEU A 19 21.90 9.95 -7.45
CA LEU A 19 21.05 9.10 -8.29
C LEU A 19 21.41 7.62 -8.15
N LEU A 20 22.70 7.30 -8.10
CA LEU A 20 23.19 5.93 -7.90
C LEU A 20 22.87 5.40 -6.50
N LEU A 21 22.96 6.24 -5.46
CA LEU A 21 22.57 5.88 -4.09
C LEU A 21 21.06 5.59 -3.98
N LEU A 22 20.24 6.39 -4.66
CA LEU A 22 18.80 6.16 -4.74
C LEU A 22 18.47 4.89 -5.55
N ALA A 23 19.16 4.66 -6.65
CA ALA A 23 18.99 3.47 -7.47
C ALA A 23 19.44 2.19 -6.73
N SER A 24 20.54 2.23 -5.99
CA SER A 24 21.04 1.10 -5.21
C SER A 24 20.11 0.78 -4.04
N THR A 25 19.57 1.79 -3.36
CA THR A 25 18.57 1.60 -2.30
C THR A 25 17.25 1.11 -2.87
N PHE A 26 16.85 1.57 -4.06
CA PHE A 26 15.65 1.07 -4.72
C PHE A 26 15.79 -0.41 -5.10
N ILE A 27 16.89 -0.83 -5.71
CA ILE A 27 17.06 -2.23 -6.14
C ILE A 27 17.37 -3.13 -4.94
N GLY A 28 18.44 -2.82 -4.20
CA GLY A 28 18.91 -3.63 -3.08
C GLY A 28 18.01 -3.50 -1.87
N GLY A 29 17.64 -2.28 -1.49
CA GLY A 29 16.75 -2.04 -0.35
C GLY A 29 15.37 -2.66 -0.54
N SER A 30 14.76 -2.57 -1.73
CA SER A 30 13.48 -3.26 -2.00
C SER A 30 13.61 -4.77 -1.87
N PHE A 31 14.70 -5.38 -2.32
CA PHE A 31 14.91 -6.83 -2.18
C PHE A 31 14.98 -7.25 -0.70
N PHE A 32 15.82 -6.60 0.11
CA PHE A 32 15.97 -6.95 1.53
C PHE A 32 14.71 -6.64 2.34
N ILE A 33 14.09 -5.48 2.13
CA ILE A 33 12.86 -5.10 2.82
C ILE A 33 11.73 -6.03 2.44
N THR A 34 11.62 -6.44 1.17
CA THR A 34 10.64 -7.44 0.73
C THR A 34 10.87 -8.80 1.41
N LEU A 35 12.12 -9.23 1.58
CA LEU A 35 12.43 -10.50 2.23
C LEU A 35 12.02 -10.48 3.72
N ILE A 36 12.34 -9.41 4.43
CA ILE A 36 11.93 -9.20 5.83
C ILE A 36 10.40 -9.07 5.91
N SER A 37 9.80 -8.32 4.99
CA SER A 37 8.36 -8.12 4.95
C SER A 37 7.60 -9.41 4.66
N ALA A 38 8.15 -10.31 3.85
CA ALA A 38 7.54 -11.61 3.57
C ALA A 38 7.45 -12.49 4.82
N THR A 39 8.47 -12.45 5.69
CA THR A 39 8.45 -13.21 6.95
C THR A 39 7.47 -12.59 7.96
N THR A 40 7.43 -11.26 8.08
CA THR A 40 6.48 -10.59 8.97
C THR A 40 5.04 -10.74 8.51
N THR A 41 4.79 -10.70 7.20
CA THR A 41 3.45 -10.91 6.62
C THR A 41 2.91 -12.29 6.97
N GLY A 42 3.77 -13.32 7.05
CA GLY A 42 3.37 -14.65 7.48
C GLY A 42 2.92 -14.74 8.94
N VAL A 43 3.29 -13.78 9.80
CA VAL A 43 2.98 -13.76 11.23
C VAL A 43 1.81 -12.83 11.55
N THR A 44 1.72 -11.67 10.90
CA THR A 44 0.73 -10.63 11.26
C THR A 44 -0.13 -10.14 10.13
N SER A 45 -0.07 -10.79 8.96
CA SER A 45 -0.78 -10.39 7.74
C SER A 45 -0.42 -8.99 7.22
N TYR A 46 0.50 -8.28 7.90
CA TYR A 46 0.94 -6.94 7.56
C TYR A 46 2.45 -6.95 7.28
N GLY A 47 2.84 -6.30 6.19
CA GLY A 47 4.23 -6.21 5.77
C GLY A 47 5.05 -5.29 6.66
N PHE A 48 6.38 -5.45 6.60
CA PHE A 48 7.31 -4.52 7.20
C PHE A 48 7.67 -3.42 6.20
N ASN A 49 7.53 -2.16 6.60
CA ASN A 49 8.01 -1.01 5.85
C ASN A 49 8.80 -0.09 6.78
N ILE A 50 9.87 0.50 6.27
CA ILE A 50 10.62 1.55 6.95
C ILE A 50 10.06 2.90 6.47
N PRO A 51 9.37 3.66 7.33
CA PRO A 51 8.83 4.96 6.95
C PRO A 51 9.94 5.93 6.58
N TYR A 52 9.70 6.75 5.55
CA TYR A 52 10.56 7.85 5.14
C TYR A 52 12.01 7.49 4.78
N LEU A 53 12.30 6.21 4.49
CA LEU A 53 13.64 5.76 4.15
C LEU A 53 14.19 6.47 2.90
N ARG A 54 13.33 6.66 1.89
CA ARG A 54 13.64 7.42 0.68
C ARG A 54 14.03 8.86 1.01
N GLU A 55 13.18 9.55 1.77
CA GLU A 55 13.36 10.95 2.16
C GLU A 55 14.64 11.14 2.98
N GLY A 56 14.94 10.19 3.88
CA GLY A 56 16.18 10.17 4.66
C GLY A 56 17.42 10.06 3.79
N ILE A 57 17.40 9.18 2.78
CA ILE A 57 18.53 9.02 1.85
C ILE A 57 18.74 10.29 1.03
N ILE A 58 17.67 10.91 0.51
CA ILE A 58 17.76 12.18 -0.20
C ILE A 58 18.43 13.24 0.69
N LEU A 59 18.04 13.34 1.96
CA LEU A 59 18.63 14.30 2.90
C LEU A 59 20.11 14.01 3.19
N THR A 60 20.52 12.74 3.29
CA THR A 60 21.94 12.39 3.46
C THR A 60 22.82 12.79 2.28
N THR A 61 22.26 12.84 1.07
CA THR A 61 23.00 13.27 -0.13
C THR A 61 23.26 14.78 -0.18
N ARG A 62 22.62 15.57 0.71
CA ARG A 62 22.70 17.04 0.76
C ARG A 62 22.44 17.73 -0.58
N TYR A 63 21.67 17.09 -1.46
CA TYR A 63 21.34 17.63 -2.76
C TYR A 63 20.31 18.77 -2.61
N PRO A 64 20.60 20.00 -3.07
CA PRO A 64 19.70 21.15 -2.87
C PRO A 64 18.57 21.22 -3.89
N GLY A 65 18.64 20.45 -4.97
CA GLY A 65 17.68 20.53 -6.07
C GLY A 65 16.34 19.89 -5.70
N LEU A 66 15.26 20.58 -6.05
CA LEU A 66 13.89 20.10 -5.83
C LEU A 66 13.53 18.88 -6.69
N GLU A 67 14.21 18.71 -7.82
CA GLU A 67 13.90 17.71 -8.85
C GLU A 67 13.99 16.26 -8.31
N ILE A 68 14.94 15.99 -7.41
CA ILE A 68 15.12 14.66 -6.81
C ILE A 68 13.91 14.23 -5.96
N TRP A 69 13.20 15.20 -5.37
CA TRP A 69 12.02 14.95 -4.54
C TRP A 69 10.80 14.56 -5.37
N PHE A 70 10.74 15.01 -6.62
CA PHE A 70 9.72 14.61 -7.59
C PHE A 70 10.05 13.34 -8.34
N SER A 71 11.27 12.81 -8.19
CA SER A 71 11.67 11.54 -8.78
C SER A 71 10.79 10.39 -8.28
N PRO A 72 10.16 9.60 -9.16
CA PRO A 72 9.34 8.43 -8.77
C PRO A 72 10.12 7.23 -8.15
N VAL A 73 11.33 7.44 -7.61
CA VAL A 73 12.10 6.38 -6.95
C VAL A 73 11.43 6.07 -5.60
N GLY A 74 10.86 4.89 -5.43
CA GLY A 74 10.24 4.46 -4.18
C GLY A 74 10.48 2.98 -3.88
N ILE A 75 10.67 2.62 -2.62
CA ILE A 75 10.93 1.23 -2.25
C ILE A 75 9.68 0.39 -2.53
N ASN A 76 9.81 -0.69 -3.29
CA ASN A 76 8.71 -1.60 -3.58
C ASN A 76 8.75 -2.80 -2.61
N ILE A 77 7.60 -3.14 -2.06
CA ILE A 77 7.43 -4.23 -1.07
C ILE A 77 6.36 -5.22 -1.52
N ASP A 78 5.77 -5.00 -2.69
CA ASP A 78 4.63 -5.79 -3.19
C ASP A 78 5.01 -7.25 -3.42
N GLY A 79 6.30 -7.54 -3.58
CA GLY A 79 6.80 -8.91 -3.65
C GLY A 79 6.44 -9.75 -2.42
N ALA A 80 6.31 -9.13 -1.23
CA ALA A 80 5.98 -9.84 0.00
C ALA A 80 4.52 -10.31 0.00
N SER A 81 3.59 -9.48 -0.48
CA SER A 81 2.17 -9.83 -0.57
C SER A 81 1.92 -10.88 -1.65
N ILE A 82 2.64 -10.80 -2.78
CA ILE A 82 2.58 -11.81 -3.85
C ILE A 82 3.12 -13.15 -3.34
N ALA A 83 4.28 -13.16 -2.66
CA ALA A 83 4.86 -14.37 -2.09
C ALA A 83 3.94 -15.01 -1.03
N ALA A 84 3.34 -14.20 -0.16
CA ALA A 84 2.36 -14.68 0.82
C ALA A 84 1.14 -15.31 0.12
N SER A 85 0.61 -14.67 -0.91
CA SER A 85 -0.53 -15.16 -1.70
C SER A 85 -0.22 -16.45 -2.46
N MET A 86 0.99 -16.57 -3.01
CA MET A 86 1.45 -17.82 -3.63
C MET A 86 1.56 -18.93 -2.59
N LYS A 87 2.12 -18.63 -1.41
CA LYS A 87 2.26 -19.62 -0.34
C LYS A 87 0.89 -20.10 0.13
N THR A 88 -0.07 -19.21 0.37
CA THR A 88 -1.43 -19.59 0.77
C THR A 88 -2.12 -20.43 -0.31
N ALA A 89 -1.96 -20.10 -1.59
CA ALA A 89 -2.49 -20.89 -2.71
C ALA A 89 -1.89 -22.32 -2.76
N THR A 90 -0.58 -22.46 -2.51
CA THR A 90 0.03 -23.80 -2.45
C THR A 90 -0.45 -24.62 -1.24
N MET A 91 -0.75 -23.96 -0.11
CA MET A 91 -1.32 -24.65 1.06
C MET A 91 -2.76 -25.14 0.81
N THR A 92 -3.51 -24.50 -0.08
CA THR A 92 -4.85 -24.93 -0.49
C THR A 92 -4.84 -25.95 -1.64
N GLY A 93 -3.67 -26.44 -2.05
CA GLY A 93 -3.52 -27.46 -3.09
C GLY A 93 -3.55 -26.91 -4.53
N VAL A 94 -3.56 -25.59 -4.72
CA VAL A 94 -3.51 -24.97 -6.05
C VAL A 94 -2.09 -25.07 -6.61
N LYS A 95 -1.96 -25.47 -7.88
CA LYS A 95 -0.65 -25.51 -8.54
C LYS A 95 -0.15 -24.09 -8.79
N LEU A 96 1.14 -23.85 -8.53
CA LEU A 96 1.76 -22.53 -8.71
C LEU A 96 1.56 -21.95 -10.13
N LYS A 97 1.59 -22.83 -11.14
CA LYS A 97 1.35 -22.44 -12.54
C LYS A 97 -0.05 -21.88 -12.76
N GLU A 98 -1.07 -22.47 -12.14
CA GLU A 98 -2.47 -22.03 -12.26
C GLU A 98 -2.65 -20.68 -11.57
N PHE A 99 -2.11 -20.52 -10.36
CA PHE A 99 -2.09 -19.25 -9.65
C PHE A 99 -1.42 -18.14 -10.48
N LEU A 100 -0.23 -18.42 -11.03
CA LEU A 100 0.51 -17.43 -11.82
C LEU A 100 -0.22 -17.06 -13.11
N THR A 101 -0.83 -18.04 -13.78
CA THR A 101 -1.64 -17.79 -14.98
C THR A 101 -2.84 -16.92 -14.66
N ALA A 102 -3.55 -17.21 -13.55
CA ALA A 102 -4.69 -16.41 -13.09
C ALA A 102 -4.27 -14.98 -12.71
N TYR A 103 -3.16 -14.82 -11.99
CA TYR A 103 -2.61 -13.53 -11.58
C TYR A 103 -2.20 -12.65 -12.78
N ILE A 104 -1.52 -13.23 -13.76
CA ILE A 104 -1.14 -12.50 -14.98
C ILE A 104 -2.39 -12.12 -15.77
N THR A 105 -3.33 -13.06 -15.95
CA THR A 105 -4.57 -12.81 -16.69
C THR A 105 -5.40 -11.70 -16.04
N SER A 106 -5.57 -11.73 -14.71
CA SER A 106 -6.31 -10.69 -13.98
C SER A 106 -5.61 -9.33 -14.07
N THR A 107 -4.28 -9.30 -14.02
CA THR A 107 -3.49 -8.06 -14.17
C THR A 107 -3.67 -7.46 -15.56
N VAL A 108 -3.57 -8.28 -16.62
CA VAL A 108 -3.74 -7.83 -18.00
C VAL A 108 -5.16 -7.31 -18.23
N LEU A 109 -6.18 -8.06 -17.80
CA LEU A 109 -7.58 -7.62 -17.89
C LEU A 109 -7.80 -6.33 -17.10
N GLY A 110 -7.26 -6.22 -15.89
CA GLY A 110 -7.36 -5.01 -15.07
C GLY A 110 -6.76 -3.77 -15.75
N ILE A 111 -5.60 -3.92 -16.41
CA ILE A 111 -4.97 -2.83 -17.17
C ILE A 111 -5.85 -2.45 -18.36
N LEU A 112 -6.32 -3.42 -19.16
CA LEU A 112 -7.19 -3.16 -20.30
C LEU A 112 -8.49 -2.47 -19.89
N SER A 113 -9.16 -2.96 -18.84
CA SER A 113 -10.34 -2.32 -18.28
C SER A 113 -10.06 -0.91 -17.79
N SER A 114 -8.90 -0.66 -17.17
CA SER A 114 -8.51 0.69 -16.72
C SER A 114 -8.42 1.68 -17.87
N PHE A 115 -7.88 1.28 -19.03
CA PHE A 115 -7.87 2.11 -20.23
C PHE A 115 -9.28 2.40 -20.74
N ILE A 116 -10.14 1.39 -20.81
CA ILE A 116 -11.54 1.54 -21.26
C ILE A 116 -12.28 2.52 -20.35
N PHE A 117 -12.21 2.33 -19.02
CA PHE A 117 -12.86 3.23 -18.07
C PHE A 117 -12.31 4.66 -18.15
N THR A 118 -10.99 4.82 -18.25
CA THR A 118 -10.37 6.14 -18.39
C THR A 118 -10.87 6.84 -19.65
N GLN A 119 -10.98 6.13 -20.77
CA GLN A 119 -11.50 6.67 -22.01
C GLN A 119 -12.98 7.08 -21.89
N ILE A 120 -13.81 6.28 -21.23
CA ILE A 120 -15.22 6.61 -20.96
C ILE A 120 -15.32 7.89 -20.13
N TYR A 121 -14.50 8.03 -19.08
CA TYR A 121 -14.48 9.24 -18.27
C TYR A 121 -14.08 10.47 -19.11
N TRP A 122 -13.03 10.36 -19.94
CA TRP A 122 -12.60 11.46 -20.81
C TRP A 122 -13.63 11.84 -21.87
N SER A 123 -14.43 10.90 -22.36
CA SER A 123 -15.49 11.20 -23.33
C SER A 123 -16.71 11.90 -22.72
N LEU A 124 -16.93 11.77 -21.40
CA LEU A 124 -18.12 12.31 -20.74
C LEU A 124 -17.94 13.76 -20.29
N ASN A 125 -16.83 14.06 -19.62
CA ASN A 125 -16.50 15.41 -19.19
C ASN A 125 -14.97 15.58 -19.12
N PRO A 126 -14.46 16.81 -19.30
CA PRO A 126 -13.05 17.08 -19.04
C PRO A 126 -12.71 16.80 -17.57
N ILE A 127 -11.54 16.21 -17.34
CA ILE A 127 -10.95 16.03 -16.01
C ILE A 127 -9.89 17.13 -15.84
N PRO A 128 -9.91 17.96 -14.78
CA PRO A 128 -10.85 17.98 -13.65
C PRO A 128 -12.15 18.75 -13.93
N SER A 129 -13.27 18.31 -13.34
CA SER A 129 -14.57 19.00 -13.40
C SER A 129 -15.43 18.65 -12.18
N TRP A 130 -16.52 19.40 -11.94
CA TRP A 130 -17.48 19.11 -10.85
C TRP A 130 -18.18 17.74 -10.99
N ALA A 131 -18.23 17.19 -12.21
CA ALA A 131 -18.69 15.83 -12.45
C ALA A 131 -17.84 14.78 -11.71
N TYR A 132 -16.58 15.11 -11.39
CA TYR A 132 -15.61 14.25 -10.71
C TYR A 132 -15.09 14.90 -9.42
N PRO A 133 -15.84 14.84 -8.30
CA PRO A 133 -15.47 15.53 -7.06
C PRO A 133 -14.07 15.17 -6.52
N ASN A 134 -13.65 13.90 -6.67
CA ASN A 134 -12.34 13.47 -6.20
C ASN A 134 -11.18 14.10 -7.00
N THR A 135 -11.35 14.39 -8.29
CA THR A 135 -10.32 15.07 -9.09
C THR A 135 -10.36 16.58 -8.89
N ALA A 136 -11.55 17.16 -8.65
CA ALA A 136 -11.71 18.58 -8.37
C ALA A 136 -11.15 19.01 -7.00
N TYR A 137 -11.34 18.20 -5.95
CA TYR A 137 -10.89 18.52 -4.58
C TYR A 137 -9.79 17.61 -4.06
N GLY A 138 -9.92 16.30 -4.27
CA GLY A 138 -8.99 15.31 -3.73
C GLY A 138 -7.58 15.45 -4.29
N TRP A 139 -7.43 15.80 -5.57
CA TRP A 139 -6.13 16.09 -6.17
C TRP A 139 -5.47 17.31 -5.53
N HIS A 140 -6.22 18.41 -5.36
CA HIS A 140 -5.70 19.61 -4.71
C HIS A 140 -5.26 19.31 -3.28
N PHE A 141 -6.09 18.62 -2.50
CA PHE A 141 -5.74 18.20 -1.15
C PHE A 141 -4.47 17.36 -1.11
N SER A 142 -4.35 16.37 -2.00
CA SER A 142 -3.17 15.50 -2.10
C SER A 142 -1.90 16.27 -2.48
N VAL A 143 -2.03 17.26 -3.38
CA VAL A 143 -0.92 18.15 -3.78
C VAL A 143 -0.51 19.06 -2.62
N TYR A 144 -1.46 19.64 -1.88
CA TYR A 144 -1.18 20.45 -0.70
C TYR A 144 -0.47 19.65 0.39
N ASP A 145 -0.99 18.46 0.72
CA ASP A 145 -0.38 17.57 1.71
C ASP A 145 1.04 17.17 1.30
N ARG A 146 1.23 16.74 0.04
CA ARG A 146 2.56 16.39 -0.48
C ARG A 146 3.53 17.56 -0.42
N ASN A 147 3.12 18.74 -0.85
CA ASN A 147 3.99 19.93 -0.87
C ASN A 147 4.33 20.40 0.55
N LEU A 148 3.37 20.31 1.49
CA LEU A 148 3.61 20.62 2.89
C LEU A 148 4.64 19.66 3.48
N ASN A 149 4.44 18.35 3.32
CA ASN A 149 5.39 17.33 3.76
C ASN A 149 6.79 17.56 3.17
N LEU A 150 6.88 17.83 1.86
CA LEU A 150 8.16 18.16 1.21
C LEU A 150 8.84 19.38 1.84
N LYS A 151 8.10 20.46 2.13
CA LYS A 151 8.65 21.63 2.82
C LYS A 151 9.22 21.28 4.19
N TRP A 152 8.50 20.46 4.97
CA TRP A 152 8.99 19.99 6.26
C TRP A 152 10.25 19.11 6.13
N PHE A 153 10.33 18.26 5.11
CA PHE A 153 11.54 17.45 4.90
C PHE A 153 12.73 18.31 4.51
N MET A 154 12.53 19.28 3.62
CA MET A 154 13.57 20.22 3.20
C MET A 154 14.04 21.14 4.34
N SER A 155 13.20 21.45 5.33
CA SER A 155 13.61 22.23 6.50
C SER A 155 14.53 21.44 7.46
N GLY A 156 14.68 20.13 7.25
CA GLY A 156 15.57 19.26 8.04
C GLY A 156 15.07 18.99 9.47
N GLN A 157 13.87 19.46 9.84
CA GLN A 157 13.36 19.38 11.22
C GLN A 157 12.68 18.03 11.55
N ILE A 158 12.32 17.24 10.54
CA ILE A 158 11.55 15.99 10.74
C ILE A 158 12.45 14.84 11.20
N LEU A 159 13.60 14.65 10.54
CA LEU A 159 14.50 13.55 10.87
C LEU A 159 15.40 13.98 12.03
N LYS A 160 15.03 13.55 13.23
CA LYS A 160 15.85 13.70 14.44
C LYS A 160 16.57 12.38 14.71
N PRO A 161 17.85 12.21 14.32
CA PRO A 161 18.57 10.95 14.50
C PRO A 161 18.54 10.40 15.93
N PRO A 162 18.62 11.24 17.00
CA PRO A 162 18.50 10.73 18.37
C PRO A 162 17.15 10.07 18.68
N LEU A 163 16.04 10.58 18.14
CA LEU A 163 14.72 9.96 18.33
C LEU A 163 14.59 8.66 17.55
N ILE A 164 15.16 8.59 16.34
CA ILE A 164 15.17 7.37 15.52
C ILE A 164 15.97 6.28 16.24
N LEU A 165 17.16 6.62 16.75
CA LEU A 165 17.99 5.70 17.54
C LEU A 165 17.30 5.29 18.84
N GLY A 166 16.70 6.24 19.56
CA GLY A 166 15.93 5.94 20.76
C GLY A 166 14.76 4.99 20.49
N GLY A 167 14.01 5.23 19.41
CA GLY A 167 12.94 4.34 18.96
C GLY A 167 13.44 2.96 18.54
N PHE A 168 14.58 2.89 17.86
CA PHE A 168 15.21 1.62 17.50
C PHE A 168 15.66 0.81 18.71
N ILE A 169 16.30 1.45 19.70
CA ILE A 169 16.74 0.80 20.94
C ILE A 169 15.53 0.35 21.75
N ALA A 170 14.53 1.22 21.95
CA ALA A 170 13.32 0.89 22.68
C ALA A 170 12.53 -0.25 22.00
N GLY A 171 12.37 -0.19 20.67
CA GLY A 171 11.70 -1.21 19.88
C GLY A 171 12.44 -2.56 19.92
N SER A 172 13.77 -2.53 19.82
CA SER A 172 14.60 -3.75 19.92
C SER A 172 14.54 -4.36 21.33
N GLY A 173 14.60 -3.52 22.38
CA GLY A 173 14.43 -3.97 23.75
C GLY A 173 13.06 -4.61 23.96
N LEU A 174 12.00 -4.00 23.44
CA LEU A 174 10.65 -4.54 23.52
C LEU A 174 10.50 -5.85 22.74
N TYR A 175 11.10 -5.95 21.55
CA TYR A 175 11.15 -7.20 20.79
C TYR A 175 11.83 -8.33 21.59
N LEU A 176 12.98 -8.05 22.21
CA LEU A 176 13.70 -9.02 23.04
C LEU A 176 12.86 -9.45 24.25
N LEU A 177 12.13 -8.53 24.88
CA LEU A 177 11.20 -8.84 25.97
C LEU A 177 10.08 -9.78 25.51
N PHE A 178 9.40 -9.46 24.40
CA PHE A 178 8.35 -10.33 23.85
C PHE A 178 8.88 -11.69 23.38
N ASN A 179 10.11 -11.72 22.85
CA ASN A 179 10.78 -12.95 22.45
C ASN A 179 11.13 -13.82 23.65
N PHE A 180 11.64 -13.23 24.74
CA PHE A 180 11.91 -13.95 25.99
C PHE A 180 10.63 -14.54 26.61
N LEU A 181 9.51 -13.82 26.51
CA LEU A 181 8.20 -14.29 26.97
C LEU A 181 7.52 -15.29 26.01
N GLY A 182 8.13 -15.61 24.87
CA GLY A 182 7.57 -16.54 23.88
C GLY A 182 6.32 -16.02 23.15
N VAL A 183 6.02 -14.72 23.24
CA VAL A 183 4.83 -14.06 22.67
C VAL A 183 5.19 -13.07 21.57
N THR A 184 6.21 -13.38 20.76
CA THR A 184 6.72 -12.54 19.68
C THR A 184 5.63 -12.06 18.70
N ASN A 185 4.59 -12.85 18.48
CA ASN A 185 3.46 -12.49 17.62
C ASN A 185 2.73 -11.20 18.08
N TRP A 186 2.71 -10.93 19.39
CA TRP A 186 2.05 -9.75 19.95
C TRP A 186 2.81 -8.47 19.62
N PHE A 187 4.14 -8.53 19.58
CA PHE A 187 4.98 -7.42 19.19
C PHE A 187 4.66 -6.95 17.76
N PHE A 188 4.62 -7.90 16.82
CA PHE A 188 4.30 -7.57 15.43
C PHE A 188 2.85 -7.10 15.25
N ALA A 189 1.90 -7.62 16.04
CA ALA A 189 0.51 -7.17 15.99
C ALA A 189 0.35 -5.74 16.54
N MET A 190 1.13 -5.39 17.56
CA MET A 190 1.17 -4.04 18.09
C MET A 190 1.80 -3.07 17.08
N LEU A 191 2.88 -3.48 16.40
CA LEU A 191 3.50 -2.68 15.34
C LEU A 191 2.55 -2.40 14.18
N SER A 192 1.79 -3.41 13.72
CA SER A 192 0.81 -3.19 12.65
C SER A 192 -0.34 -2.29 13.09
N GLY A 193 -0.74 -2.35 14.36
CA GLY A 193 -1.71 -1.42 14.95
C GLY A 193 -1.25 0.04 14.91
N PHE A 194 0.01 0.31 15.29
CA PHE A 194 0.58 1.68 15.23
C PHE A 194 0.74 2.21 13.80
N ALA A 195 0.98 1.32 12.83
CA ALA A 195 1.11 1.71 11.42
C ALA A 195 -0.24 2.00 10.74
N THR A 196 -1.35 1.62 11.36
CA THR A 196 -2.68 1.72 10.78
C THR A 196 -3.42 2.94 11.31
N TYR A 197 -4.17 3.63 10.45
CA TYR A 197 -5.00 4.75 10.92
C TYR A 197 -5.99 4.29 11.99
N PRO A 198 -6.24 5.09 13.05
CA PRO A 198 -7.10 4.70 14.16
C PRO A 198 -8.50 4.25 13.73
N ASN A 199 -9.10 4.89 12.71
CA ASN A 199 -10.41 4.50 12.18
C ASN A 199 -10.39 3.07 11.59
N VAL A 200 -9.35 2.71 10.84
CA VAL A 200 -9.21 1.38 10.25
C VAL A 200 -8.94 0.35 11.34
N ALA A 201 -8.07 0.66 12.30
CA ALA A 201 -7.79 -0.21 13.44
C ALA A 201 -9.06 -0.51 14.27
N LEU A 202 -9.88 0.52 14.53
CA LEU A 202 -11.17 0.36 15.21
C LEU A 202 -12.14 -0.50 14.40
N SER A 203 -12.21 -0.34 13.08
CA SER A 203 -13.06 -1.19 12.23
C SER A 203 -12.60 -2.66 12.22
N ILE A 204 -11.29 -2.92 12.22
CA ILE A 204 -10.74 -4.29 12.34
C ILE A 204 -11.06 -4.87 13.71
N MET A 205 -10.94 -4.08 14.78
CA MET A 205 -11.30 -4.51 16.13
C MET A 205 -12.79 -4.85 16.22
N LEU A 206 -13.67 -3.99 15.71
CA LEU A 206 -15.12 -4.22 15.69
C LEU A 206 -15.48 -5.46 14.89
N SER A 207 -14.88 -5.66 13.72
CA SER A 207 -15.14 -6.86 12.91
C SER A 207 -14.66 -8.15 13.61
N ALA A 208 -13.51 -8.10 14.28
CA ALA A 208 -13.01 -9.21 15.09
C ALA A 208 -13.90 -9.52 16.30
N LEU A 209 -14.42 -8.49 16.98
CA LEU A 209 -15.37 -8.64 18.09
C LEU A 209 -16.68 -9.28 17.62
N ILE A 210 -17.25 -8.81 16.52
CA ILE A 210 -18.48 -9.39 15.95
C ILE A 210 -18.22 -10.85 15.53
N SER A 211 -17.09 -11.12 14.87
CA SER A 211 -16.67 -12.48 14.50
C SER A 211 -16.59 -13.42 15.70
N ARG A 212 -16.01 -12.97 16.81
CA ARG A 212 -15.81 -13.79 18.01
C ARG A 212 -17.07 -13.94 18.86
N TYR A 213 -17.82 -12.86 19.09
CA TYR A 213 -18.92 -12.86 20.06
C TYR A 213 -20.28 -13.18 19.45
N VAL A 214 -20.49 -12.84 18.17
CA VAL A 214 -21.75 -13.08 17.46
C VAL A 214 -21.63 -14.35 16.63
N PHE A 215 -20.74 -14.36 15.63
CA PHE A 215 -20.69 -15.44 14.66
C PHE A 215 -20.18 -16.76 15.24
N ALA A 216 -19.12 -16.74 16.06
CA ALA A 216 -18.64 -17.96 16.70
C ALA A 216 -19.63 -18.55 17.72
N LYS A 217 -20.52 -17.73 18.30
CA LYS A 217 -21.57 -18.19 19.23
C LYS A 217 -22.76 -18.80 18.47
N ILE A 218 -23.10 -18.26 17.30
CA ILE A 218 -24.23 -18.75 16.48
C ILE A 218 -23.87 -20.05 15.75
N PHE A 219 -22.70 -20.10 15.11
CA PHE A 219 -22.32 -21.22 14.22
C PHE A 219 -21.42 -22.27 14.87
N GLY A 220 -20.95 -22.02 16.10
CA GLY A 220 -19.93 -22.83 16.76
C GLY A 220 -18.51 -22.48 16.31
N LEU A 221 -17.54 -22.57 17.24
CA LEU A 221 -16.18 -22.06 17.04
C LEU A 221 -15.43 -22.77 15.91
N GLU A 222 -15.51 -24.10 15.83
CA GLU A 222 -14.79 -24.90 14.83
C GLU A 222 -15.36 -24.70 13.43
N THR A 223 -16.68 -24.77 13.30
CA THR A 223 -17.39 -24.53 12.04
C THR A 223 -17.12 -23.12 11.54
N TRP A 224 -17.23 -22.11 12.41
CA TRP A 224 -16.98 -20.72 12.02
C TRP A 224 -15.53 -20.52 11.55
N ARG A 225 -14.53 -21.06 12.24
CA ARG A 225 -13.12 -20.95 11.82
C ARG A 225 -12.87 -21.58 10.45
N LYS A 226 -13.56 -22.67 10.12
CA LYS A 226 -13.43 -23.34 8.82
C LYS A 226 -14.03 -22.50 7.67
N TYR A 227 -15.18 -21.86 7.89
CA TYR A 227 -15.90 -21.12 6.85
C TYR A 227 -15.63 -19.62 6.80
N ALA A 228 -15.11 -19.02 7.88
CA ALA A 228 -14.83 -17.59 7.95
C ALA A 228 -13.98 -17.06 6.78
N PRO A 229 -12.89 -17.74 6.34
CA PRO A 229 -12.13 -17.29 5.17
C PRO A 229 -12.98 -17.20 3.90
N ASN A 230 -13.89 -18.14 3.67
CA ASN A 230 -14.77 -18.14 2.49
C ASN A 230 -15.74 -16.96 2.52
N VAL A 231 -16.26 -16.62 3.69
CA VAL A 231 -17.13 -15.44 3.88
C VAL A 231 -16.34 -14.15 3.59
N THR A 232 -15.10 -14.04 4.08
CA THR A 232 -14.24 -12.88 3.82
C THR A 232 -13.94 -12.73 2.32
N VAL A 233 -13.63 -13.82 1.62
CA VAL A 233 -13.39 -13.80 0.17
C VAL A 233 -14.66 -13.38 -0.58
N GLY A 234 -15.82 -13.93 -0.20
CA GLY A 234 -17.11 -13.58 -0.80
C GLY A 234 -17.48 -12.11 -0.61
N LEU A 235 -17.32 -11.58 0.60
CA LEU A 235 -17.56 -10.16 0.90
C LEU A 235 -16.60 -9.23 0.14
N SER A 236 -15.32 -9.60 0.06
CA SER A 236 -14.31 -8.82 -0.66
C SER A 236 -14.59 -8.77 -2.16
N ALA A 237 -14.95 -9.91 -2.76
CA ALA A 237 -15.34 -9.99 -4.17
C ALA A 237 -16.63 -9.20 -4.44
N GLY A 238 -17.63 -9.33 -3.57
CA GLY A 238 -18.92 -8.62 -3.68
C GLY A 238 -18.76 -7.10 -3.57
N TRP A 239 -17.89 -6.62 -2.67
CA TRP A 239 -17.59 -5.20 -2.53
C TRP A 239 -17.12 -4.58 -3.84
N GLY A 240 -16.20 -5.25 -4.56
CA GLY A 240 -15.71 -4.76 -5.85
C GLY A 240 -16.82 -4.58 -6.89
N ILE A 241 -17.76 -5.53 -6.96
CA ILE A 241 -18.90 -5.46 -7.89
C ILE A 241 -19.84 -4.32 -7.51
N VAL A 242 -20.20 -4.19 -6.23
CA VAL A 242 -21.10 -3.14 -5.73
C VAL A 242 -20.52 -1.74 -5.98
N VAL A 243 -19.23 -1.54 -5.70
CA VAL A 243 -18.54 -0.27 -5.95
C VAL A 243 -18.53 0.06 -7.44
N THR A 244 -18.26 -0.94 -8.29
CA THR A 244 -18.22 -0.73 -9.75
C THR A 244 -19.60 -0.38 -10.31
N LEU A 245 -20.64 -1.14 -9.94
CA LEU A 245 -22.03 -0.86 -10.34
C LEU A 245 -22.51 0.49 -9.81
N GLY A 246 -22.23 0.81 -8.55
CA GLY A 246 -22.54 2.11 -7.96
C GLY A 246 -21.85 3.25 -8.70
N GLY A 247 -20.59 3.07 -9.09
CA GLY A 247 -19.85 4.01 -9.93
C GLY A 247 -20.49 4.22 -11.29
N ILE A 248 -20.88 3.14 -11.98
CA ILE A 248 -21.58 3.19 -13.27
C ILE A 248 -22.93 3.91 -13.16
N ILE A 249 -23.73 3.59 -12.13
CA ILE A 249 -25.03 4.25 -11.90
C ILE A 249 -24.84 5.74 -11.62
N ASN A 250 -23.85 6.10 -10.80
CA ASN A 250 -23.54 7.51 -10.53
C ASN A 250 -23.11 8.24 -11.81
N LEU A 251 -22.32 7.57 -12.65
CA LEU A 251 -21.87 8.10 -13.92
C LEU A 251 -23.04 8.34 -14.88
N ILE A 252 -23.95 7.36 -15.04
CA ILE A 252 -25.16 7.49 -15.87
C ILE A 252 -26.06 8.62 -15.35
N SER A 253 -26.26 8.70 -14.04
CA SER A 253 -27.07 9.75 -13.42
C SER A 253 -26.53 11.15 -13.69
N ARG A 254 -25.20 11.32 -13.69
CA ARG A 254 -24.54 12.60 -13.97
C ARG A 254 -24.45 12.92 -15.46
N SER A 255 -24.33 11.91 -16.33
CA SER A 255 -24.34 12.12 -17.78
C SER A 255 -25.73 12.47 -18.31
N ALA A 256 -26.79 11.93 -17.71
CA ALA A 256 -28.17 12.23 -18.09
C ALA A 256 -28.55 13.71 -17.86
N TRP A 257 -27.90 14.38 -16.88
CA TRP A 257 -28.10 15.81 -16.61
C TRP A 257 -27.44 16.74 -17.65
N ILE A 258 -26.62 16.22 -18.56
CA ILE A 258 -25.86 17.00 -19.55
C ILE A 258 -26.46 16.88 -20.96
N LEU A 259 -27.50 16.06 -21.16
CA LEU A 259 -28.22 16.03 -22.44
C LEU A 259 -29.01 17.34 -22.61
N PRO A 260 -28.70 18.17 -23.63
CA PRO A 260 -29.40 19.42 -23.85
C PRO A 260 -30.66 19.19 -24.70
N TYR A 261 -31.47 18.16 -24.39
CA TYR A 261 -32.82 17.93 -24.92
C TYR A 261 -33.52 16.82 -24.15
#